data_AF-A0A136KW71-F1
#
_entry.id   AF-A0A136KW71-F1
#
_cell.length_a   1.000
_cell.length_b   1.000
_cell.length_c   1.000
_cell.angle_alpha   90.00
_cell.angle_beta   90.00
_cell.angle_gamma   90.00
#
_symmetry.space_group_name_H-M   'P 1'
#
loop_
_entity.id
_entity.type
_entity.pdbx_description
1 polymer ?
#
loop_
_entity_poly.entity_id
_entity_poly.type
_entity_poly.pdbx_seq_one_letter_code
_entity_poly.pdbx_strand_id
1 'polypeptide(L)'
;MPKRRNKTELNGKPAGFSSPAGDDAEELDGGDFDFDDEVEDDFGEEDDGLYERRGAKEDDLLDIQLNDADDLYDLDDDHMFESSRADREVLADDPVRMYLKEIGQVPLLDTNRETWLSAQIATDRLLEELTDQESRPDAVDTDGLPPPWKIAEAAYRRIMESWKEAVRMAANFGVTPPDLKAIIDEVQAVNEDWNVTTQSYMRDYLRQREWGRDEPWNELARRLFDVFHGLCLIPFGEQIKLRRYFIDHNSIAPVEQFHEWLMADSLGLEDLPEMYARIDRQSLDAVEALTRANLRLVVSVAKRYMGRGINFLDLIQEGNIGLLRAVQKFDHTRGFKFSTYATWWIRQAISRAIADQARTIRIPVHMVETINRLTRIQRQLTQELGAEPTAEQIALEMDFLTPDETEAIKLIRRDGARMDPGLQRKLRRAAQKVRKIMRLSQEPMSLETPIGQEDNSLLGDFIEDDKVLGPVDAASKQLLKEQIKSALGVLSERERDVLVMRFGLKDGQDHTLEEVGKEFGVTRERIRQIEAKALRKLRHPTRSRQLRDYLEM
;
A
#
# COMPACT_ATOMS: atom_id res chain seq x y z
N MET A 1 15.88 68.35 35.50
CA MET A 1 15.80 69.59 34.69
C MET A 1 15.37 69.22 33.26
N PRO A 2 14.73 70.10 32.47
CA PRO A 2 13.35 69.84 32.03
C PRO A 2 13.15 69.79 30.49
N LYS A 3 12.01 69.30 29.96
CA LYS A 3 10.71 70.02 29.78
C LYS A 3 9.60 69.03 29.34
N ARG A 4 8.35 69.12 29.87
CA ARG A 4 7.10 69.72 29.28
C ARG A 4 6.68 69.12 27.91
N ARG A 5 5.40 68.87 27.54
CA ARG A 5 4.02 69.16 28.04
C ARG A 5 3.04 68.26 27.22
N ASN A 6 1.73 68.04 27.43
CA ASN A 6 0.67 68.35 28.44
C ASN A 6 0.24 67.02 29.15
N LYS A 7 -0.87 66.77 29.88
CA LYS A 7 -2.07 67.48 30.42
C LYS A 7 -3.35 67.72 29.56
N THR A 8 -4.23 66.72 29.43
CA THR A 8 -5.70 66.93 29.50
C THR A 8 -6.36 65.86 30.38
N GLU A 9 -7.28 66.26 31.27
CA GLU A 9 -8.15 65.36 32.05
C GLU A 9 -9.58 65.40 31.48
N LEU A 10 -10.46 64.45 31.86
CA LEU A 10 -11.73 64.74 32.58
C LEU A 10 -12.63 63.49 32.75
N ASN A 11 -13.02 63.22 34.00
CA ASN A 11 -14.23 62.51 34.48
C ASN A 11 -14.50 61.05 34.04
N GLY A 12 -15.25 60.23 34.79
CA GLY A 12 -16.00 60.46 36.03
C GLY A 12 -15.74 59.41 37.13
N LYS A 13 -16.43 59.53 38.28
CA LYS A 13 -16.23 58.75 39.53
C LYS A 13 -17.49 57.91 39.91
N PRO A 14 -17.49 57.09 40.98
CA PRO A 14 -18.15 55.77 40.95
C PRO A 14 -19.35 55.58 41.91
N ALA A 15 -20.03 54.44 41.74
CA ALA A 15 -20.71 53.65 42.77
C ALA A 15 -20.70 52.16 42.34
N GLY A 16 -20.76 51.14 43.20
CA GLY A 16 -20.76 51.15 44.67
C GLY A 16 -22.01 50.45 45.24
N PHE A 17 -21.80 49.40 46.07
CA PHE A 17 -22.83 48.53 46.70
C PHE A 17 -23.63 47.64 45.73
N SER A 18 -24.13 46.45 46.10
CA SER A 18 -23.71 45.49 47.15
C SER A 18 -24.47 44.16 46.98
N SER A 19 -23.87 43.03 47.36
CA SER A 19 -24.64 41.79 47.64
C SER A 19 -25.59 42.00 48.83
N PRO A 20 -26.65 41.19 48.96
CA PRO A 20 -26.51 39.96 49.76
C PRO A 20 -27.03 38.69 49.04
N ALA A 21 -26.91 37.55 49.71
CA ALA A 21 -27.43 36.26 49.26
C ALA A 21 -28.88 36.02 49.75
N GLY A 22 -29.52 35.02 49.15
CA GLY A 22 -30.75 34.38 49.61
C GLY A 22 -30.90 33.05 48.88
N ASP A 23 -31.26 32.00 49.60
CA ASP A 23 -31.60 30.70 49.01
C ASP A 23 -32.96 30.77 48.29
N ASP A 24 -33.17 29.88 47.32
CA ASP A 24 -34.34 29.01 47.29
C ASP A 24 -34.02 27.83 46.35
N ALA A 25 -34.65 26.67 46.59
CA ALA A 25 -34.40 25.44 45.84
C ALA A 25 -35.71 24.87 45.30
N GLU A 26 -35.72 24.45 44.04
CA GLU A 26 -36.82 23.64 43.48
C GLU A 26 -36.29 22.71 42.36
N GLU A 27 -37.19 21.91 41.80
CA GLU A 27 -36.93 20.50 41.47
C GLU A 27 -36.27 20.20 40.10
N LEU A 28 -36.02 18.91 39.88
CA LEU A 28 -35.62 18.32 38.61
C LEU A 28 -36.71 18.50 37.54
N ASP A 29 -36.32 18.73 36.29
CA ASP A 29 -37.13 18.35 35.13
C ASP A 29 -36.25 17.64 34.08
N GLY A 30 -36.87 16.72 33.34
CA GLY A 30 -36.20 15.89 32.34
C GLY A 30 -36.28 16.55 30.97
N GLY A 31 -35.18 17.12 30.50
CA GLY A 31 -35.05 17.53 29.09
C GLY A 31 -34.66 16.34 28.23
N ASP A 32 -35.58 15.87 27.38
CA ASP A 32 -35.28 14.89 26.34
C ASP A 32 -34.17 15.40 25.41
N PHE A 33 -33.25 14.51 25.04
CA PHE A 33 -32.21 14.79 24.05
C PHE A 33 -32.73 14.40 22.67
N ASP A 34 -33.34 15.36 21.96
CA ASP A 34 -33.73 15.21 20.56
C ASP A 34 -32.48 14.91 19.70
N PHE A 35 -32.38 13.66 19.23
CA PHE A 35 -31.42 13.21 18.21
C PHE A 35 -32.01 13.48 16.81
N ASP A 36 -32.03 14.74 16.39
CA ASP A 36 -32.25 15.09 14.98
C ASP A 36 -30.95 14.87 14.18
N ASP A 37 -30.93 13.81 13.38
CA ASP A 37 -29.83 13.43 12.48
C ASP A 37 -29.81 14.32 11.22
N GLU A 38 -29.22 15.51 11.32
CA GLU A 38 -28.71 16.26 10.15
C GLU A 38 -27.19 16.49 10.29
N VAL A 39 -26.42 15.40 10.24
CA VAL A 39 -24.97 15.46 9.96
C VAL A 39 -24.79 15.68 8.45
N GLU A 40 -24.73 16.95 8.03
CA GLU A 40 -24.31 17.31 6.67
C GLU A 40 -22.91 16.73 6.38
N ASP A 41 -22.73 16.14 5.19
CA ASP A 41 -21.44 15.65 4.68
C ASP A 41 -20.51 16.84 4.34
N ASP A 42 -19.96 17.51 5.37
CA ASP A 42 -18.91 18.53 5.24
C ASP A 42 -17.53 17.91 4.90
N PHE A 43 -17.50 17.24 3.74
CA PHE A 43 -16.31 16.99 2.94
C PHE A 43 -16.33 17.91 1.71
N GLY A 44 -16.48 19.22 1.95
CA GLY A 44 -16.45 20.22 0.89
C GLY A 44 -15.11 20.26 0.15
N GLU A 45 -15.16 20.07 -1.17
CA GLU A 45 -14.02 20.27 -2.08
C GLU A 45 -13.72 21.77 -2.24
N GLU A 46 -12.72 22.31 -1.52
CA GLU A 46 -12.24 23.68 -1.78
C GLU A 46 -10.78 23.91 -1.32
N ASP A 47 -9.81 23.54 -2.17
CA ASP A 47 -8.76 24.43 -2.74
C ASP A 47 -7.66 23.61 -3.44
N ASP A 48 -7.90 23.23 -4.70
CA ASP A 48 -6.98 22.46 -5.54
C ASP A 48 -5.89 23.39 -6.12
N GLY A 49 -5.01 23.89 -5.22
CA GLY A 49 -4.24 25.12 -5.43
C GLY A 49 -2.77 24.97 -5.85
N LEU A 50 -2.18 23.77 -5.83
CA LEU A 50 -0.76 23.55 -6.19
C LEU A 50 -0.46 22.06 -6.40
N TYR A 51 -0.49 21.57 -7.66
CA TYR A 51 0.36 20.52 -8.27
C TYR A 51 -0.23 20.04 -9.61
N GLU A 52 -0.10 20.82 -10.71
CA GLU A 52 -0.45 20.33 -12.05
C GLU A 52 0.78 20.13 -12.97
N ARG A 53 0.77 18.98 -13.66
CA ARG A 53 1.52 18.62 -14.89
C ARG A 53 3.06 18.59 -14.86
N ARG A 54 3.55 17.35 -14.80
CA ARG A 54 4.23 16.78 -15.99
C ARG A 54 3.58 15.45 -16.38
N GLY A 55 3.79 15.00 -17.62
CA GLY A 55 3.05 13.86 -18.20
C GLY A 55 3.49 12.52 -17.63
N ALA A 56 2.52 11.64 -17.36
CA ALA A 56 2.70 10.36 -16.69
C ALA A 56 3.66 9.39 -17.42
N LYS A 57 4.34 8.57 -16.62
CA LYS A 57 4.97 7.31 -17.02
C LYS A 57 4.69 6.22 -15.99
N GLU A 58 4.72 4.95 -16.41
CA GLU A 58 4.48 3.83 -15.50
C GLU A 58 5.63 3.59 -14.48
N ASP A 59 6.73 4.35 -14.60
CA ASP A 59 7.82 4.43 -13.62
C ASP A 59 7.47 5.20 -12.33
N ASP A 60 6.39 6.01 -12.33
CA ASP A 60 6.04 6.95 -11.25
C ASP A 60 5.67 6.25 -9.91
N LEU A 61 5.61 4.91 -9.87
CA LEU A 61 5.50 4.09 -8.66
C LEU A 61 6.76 4.06 -7.77
N LEU A 62 7.84 4.74 -8.17
CA LEU A 62 9.08 4.85 -7.39
C LEU A 62 9.13 6.06 -6.44
N ASP A 63 8.25 7.06 -6.60
CA ASP A 63 8.28 8.30 -5.80
C ASP A 63 7.37 8.26 -4.56
N ILE A 64 7.01 7.05 -4.08
CA ILE A 64 6.59 6.89 -2.67
C ILE A 64 7.86 7.03 -1.81
N GLN A 65 8.22 8.29 -1.51
CA GLN A 65 9.27 8.65 -0.56
C GLN A 65 8.80 8.31 0.87
N LEU A 66 8.86 7.02 1.19
CA LEU A 66 8.78 6.53 2.56
C LEU A 66 9.97 7.10 3.33
N ASN A 67 9.69 8.05 4.24
CA ASN A 67 10.68 8.57 5.19
C ASN A 67 11.11 7.53 6.26
N ASP A 68 10.73 6.26 6.08
CA ASP A 68 11.27 5.05 6.70
C ASP A 68 12.81 4.90 6.60
N ALA A 69 13.50 5.82 5.92
CA ALA A 69 14.95 5.96 6.05
C ALA A 69 15.33 6.42 7.48
N ASP A 70 14.65 7.42 8.03
CA ASP A 70 14.87 7.93 9.40
C ASP A 70 13.87 7.30 10.40
N ASP A 71 12.62 7.07 9.99
CA ASP A 71 11.52 6.51 10.82
C ASP A 71 11.71 5.00 11.15
N LEU A 72 12.92 4.47 11.04
CA LEU A 72 13.26 3.05 11.24
C LEU A 72 14.57 2.80 12.02
N TYR A 73 15.28 3.84 12.48
CA TYR A 73 16.49 3.66 13.29
C TYR A 73 16.21 3.35 14.77
N ASP A 74 15.08 3.80 15.32
CA ASP A 74 14.59 3.43 16.66
C ASP A 74 13.45 2.40 16.57
N LEU A 75 13.79 1.20 16.09
CA LEU A 75 13.04 -0.03 16.41
C LEU A 75 13.77 -0.73 17.56
N ASP A 76 13.42 -0.34 18.79
CA ASP A 76 14.08 -0.70 20.06
C ASP A 76 14.74 -2.10 20.09
N ASP A 77 16.07 -2.11 20.23
CA ASP A 77 16.84 -3.34 20.53
C ASP A 77 16.55 -3.83 21.97
N ASP A 78 15.99 -2.98 22.84
CA ASP A 78 15.73 -3.26 24.27
C ASP A 78 14.59 -4.26 24.54
N HIS A 79 13.90 -4.77 23.50
CA HIS A 79 13.04 -5.96 23.60
C HIS A 79 13.51 -7.14 22.73
N MET A 80 14.67 -7.05 22.08
CA MET A 80 15.34 -8.17 21.41
C MET A 80 16.16 -9.01 22.41
N PHE A 81 15.51 -9.76 23.34
CA PHE A 81 15.95 -11.12 23.78
C PHE A 81 15.10 -11.83 24.87
N GLU A 82 13.78 -11.73 24.88
CA GLU A 82 12.97 -12.82 25.47
C GLU A 82 12.36 -13.70 24.37
N SER A 83 13.05 -14.81 24.03
CA SER A 83 12.37 -15.89 23.30
C SER A 83 11.42 -16.58 24.27
N SER A 84 10.14 -16.22 24.23
CA SER A 84 9.14 -16.80 25.10
C SER A 84 9.01 -18.32 24.83
N ARG A 85 8.41 -19.06 25.76
CA ARG A 85 8.04 -20.45 25.48
C ARG A 85 6.99 -20.52 24.35
N ALA A 86 6.09 -19.55 24.29
CA ALA A 86 5.07 -19.44 23.25
C ALA A 86 5.66 -19.33 21.83
N ASP A 87 6.77 -18.62 21.63
CA ASP A 87 7.45 -18.53 20.32
C ASP A 87 7.90 -19.92 19.78
N ARG A 88 8.09 -20.90 20.67
CA ARG A 88 8.44 -22.28 20.30
C ARG A 88 7.22 -23.17 20.11
N GLU A 89 6.07 -22.76 20.62
CA GLU A 89 4.76 -23.42 20.47
C GLU A 89 4.00 -22.88 19.24
N VAL A 90 4.14 -21.60 18.87
CA VAL A 90 3.71 -21.07 17.56
C VAL A 90 4.50 -21.75 16.42
N LEU A 91 5.76 -22.13 16.67
CA LEU A 91 6.55 -22.99 15.79
C LEU A 91 6.29 -24.50 16.00
N ALA A 92 5.14 -24.88 16.58
CA ALA A 92 4.73 -26.30 16.72
C ALA A 92 3.94 -26.85 15.54
N ASP A 93 3.37 -25.99 14.70
CA ASP A 93 2.59 -26.40 13.52
C ASP A 93 3.43 -27.19 12.52
N ASP A 94 2.88 -28.34 12.10
CA ASP A 94 3.55 -29.29 11.19
C ASP A 94 3.87 -28.65 9.82
N PRO A 95 2.99 -27.84 9.18
CA PRO A 95 3.31 -27.16 7.92
C PRO A 95 4.51 -26.20 8.03
N VAL A 96 4.62 -25.44 9.13
CA VAL A 96 5.75 -24.54 9.38
C VAL A 96 7.05 -25.34 9.51
N ARG A 97 7.02 -26.45 10.26
CA ARG A 97 8.18 -27.33 10.46
C ARG A 97 8.61 -28.02 9.17
N MET A 98 7.64 -28.47 8.35
CA MET A 98 7.90 -29.09 7.05
C MET A 98 8.57 -28.08 6.10
N TYR A 99 8.00 -26.88 5.95
CA TYR A 99 8.56 -25.80 5.12
C TYR A 99 9.99 -25.41 5.57
N LEU A 100 10.21 -25.21 6.88
CA LEU A 100 11.55 -24.88 7.41
C LEU A 100 12.58 -26.00 7.18
N LYS A 101 12.15 -27.26 7.16
CA LYS A 101 13.00 -28.43 6.84
C LYS A 101 13.31 -28.52 5.35
N GLU A 102 12.40 -28.13 4.48
CA GLU A 102 12.60 -28.11 3.02
C GLU A 102 13.59 -27.00 2.60
N ILE A 103 13.35 -25.74 3.01
CA ILE A 103 14.28 -24.64 2.70
C ILE A 103 15.65 -24.82 3.38
N GLY A 104 15.72 -25.62 4.45
CA GLY A 104 16.96 -25.98 5.14
C GLY A 104 17.87 -26.93 4.36
N GLN A 105 17.34 -27.63 3.33
CA GLN A 105 18.11 -28.53 2.46
C GLN A 105 18.78 -27.80 1.29
N VAL A 106 18.32 -26.59 0.95
CA VAL A 106 18.91 -25.80 -0.14
C VAL A 106 20.26 -25.22 0.32
N PRO A 107 21.36 -25.41 -0.45
CA PRO A 107 22.65 -24.82 -0.12
C PRO A 107 22.61 -23.29 -0.23
N LEU A 108 23.41 -22.61 0.59
CA LEU A 108 23.60 -21.17 0.46
C LEU A 108 24.52 -20.87 -0.73
N LEU A 109 24.20 -19.81 -1.47
CA LEU A 109 25.05 -19.29 -2.53
C LEU A 109 26.22 -18.49 -1.95
N ASP A 110 27.32 -18.45 -2.69
CA ASP A 110 28.35 -17.42 -2.52
C ASP A 110 28.09 -16.24 -3.47
N THR A 111 28.78 -15.12 -3.25
CA THR A 111 28.55 -13.89 -4.01
C THR A 111 29.03 -13.96 -5.47
N ASN A 112 29.80 -14.98 -5.88
CA ASN A 112 30.08 -15.21 -7.30
C ASN A 112 28.86 -15.84 -7.96
N ARG A 113 28.29 -16.89 -7.35
CA ARG A 113 27.07 -17.54 -7.84
C ARG A 113 25.85 -16.60 -7.81
N GLU A 114 25.70 -15.75 -6.79
CA GLU A 114 24.71 -14.65 -6.79
C GLU A 114 24.88 -13.72 -8.02
N THR A 115 26.12 -13.47 -8.46
CA THR A 115 26.42 -12.62 -9.62
C THR A 115 26.11 -13.36 -10.93
N TRP A 116 26.52 -14.61 -11.06
CA TRP A 116 26.31 -15.40 -12.29
C TRP A 116 24.83 -15.69 -12.56
N LEU A 117 24.06 -16.05 -11.54
CA LEU A 117 22.60 -16.23 -11.64
C LEU A 117 21.92 -14.91 -12.06
N SER A 118 22.31 -13.78 -11.45
CA SER A 118 21.80 -12.46 -11.84
C SER A 118 22.28 -12.02 -13.24
N ALA A 119 23.43 -12.50 -13.71
CA ALA A 119 23.91 -12.27 -15.06
C ALA A 119 23.14 -13.08 -16.10
N GLN A 120 22.78 -14.34 -15.82
CA GLN A 120 21.91 -15.13 -16.69
C GLN A 120 20.54 -14.46 -16.88
N ILE A 121 19.93 -13.98 -15.77
CA ILE A 121 18.68 -13.22 -15.77
C ILE A 121 18.79 -11.87 -16.53
N ALA A 122 19.99 -11.28 -16.63
CA ALA A 122 20.21 -10.05 -17.37
C ALA A 122 20.53 -10.26 -18.86
N THR A 123 21.23 -11.35 -19.21
CA THR A 123 21.43 -11.79 -20.60
C THR A 123 20.09 -12.03 -21.32
N ASP A 124 19.14 -12.61 -20.62
CA ASP A 124 17.78 -12.86 -21.10
C ASP A 124 17.04 -11.55 -21.45
N ARG A 125 17.09 -10.55 -20.56
CA ARG A 125 16.56 -9.22 -20.86
C ARG A 125 17.31 -8.50 -21.97
N LEU A 126 18.60 -8.75 -22.14
CA LEU A 126 19.35 -8.23 -23.28
C LEU A 126 18.89 -8.88 -24.60
N LEU A 127 18.54 -10.17 -24.57
CA LEU A 127 17.93 -10.87 -25.71
C LEU A 127 16.54 -10.29 -26.03
N GLU A 128 15.68 -10.03 -25.03
CA GLU A 128 14.42 -9.30 -25.21
C GLU A 128 14.66 -7.89 -25.81
N GLU A 129 15.52 -7.08 -25.17
CA GLU A 129 15.84 -5.70 -25.57
C GLU A 129 16.32 -5.60 -27.02
N LEU A 130 17.23 -6.49 -27.44
CA LEU A 130 17.75 -6.54 -28.81
C LEU A 130 16.74 -7.11 -29.81
N THR A 131 15.85 -8.03 -29.38
CA THR A 131 14.77 -8.55 -30.23
C THR A 131 13.75 -7.45 -30.53
N ASP A 132 13.35 -6.67 -29.53
CA ASP A 132 12.43 -5.53 -29.70
C ASP A 132 13.05 -4.42 -30.56
N GLN A 133 14.32 -4.08 -30.33
CA GLN A 133 15.03 -3.05 -31.12
C GLN A 133 15.18 -3.42 -32.60
N GLU A 134 15.40 -4.70 -32.90
CA GLU A 134 15.65 -5.17 -34.27
C GLU A 134 14.37 -5.66 -34.99
N SER A 135 13.24 -5.77 -34.28
CA SER A 135 11.91 -6.09 -34.80
C SER A 135 11.38 -5.05 -35.80
N ARG A 136 10.46 -5.48 -36.66
CA ARG A 136 9.83 -4.64 -37.69
C ARG A 136 8.33 -4.94 -37.78
N PRO A 137 7.45 -4.20 -37.08
CA PRO A 137 6.02 -4.51 -37.02
C PRO A 137 5.29 -4.46 -38.37
N ASP A 138 5.85 -3.79 -39.38
CA ASP A 138 5.32 -3.74 -40.75
C ASP A 138 5.73 -4.94 -41.64
N ALA A 139 6.48 -5.92 -41.12
CA ALA A 139 7.01 -7.04 -41.91
C ALA A 139 6.00 -8.18 -42.11
N VAL A 140 5.43 -8.26 -43.31
CA VAL A 140 4.33 -9.17 -43.69
C VAL A 140 4.69 -10.66 -43.64
N ASP A 141 5.97 -11.02 -43.78
CA ASP A 141 6.40 -12.42 -44.02
C ASP A 141 6.97 -13.16 -42.79
N THR A 142 7.16 -12.50 -41.64
CA THR A 142 7.90 -13.06 -40.48
C THR A 142 7.32 -12.72 -39.10
N ASP A 143 6.01 -12.47 -39.00
CA ASP A 143 5.32 -12.04 -37.77
C ASP A 143 5.99 -10.85 -37.04
N GLY A 144 6.72 -10.00 -37.80
CA GLY A 144 7.48 -8.85 -37.30
C GLY A 144 8.84 -9.15 -36.67
N LEU A 145 9.17 -10.42 -36.38
CA LEU A 145 10.39 -10.80 -35.65
C LEU A 145 11.67 -10.67 -36.50
N PRO A 146 12.82 -10.31 -35.88
CA PRO A 146 14.11 -10.26 -36.55
C PRO A 146 14.72 -11.66 -36.72
N PRO A 147 15.51 -11.92 -37.79
CA PRO A 147 16.23 -13.17 -37.93
C PRO A 147 17.34 -13.29 -36.86
N PRO A 148 17.57 -14.47 -36.24
CA PRO A 148 18.44 -14.63 -35.06
C PRO A 148 19.87 -14.10 -35.20
N TRP A 149 20.47 -14.16 -36.40
CA TRP A 149 21.82 -13.65 -36.68
C TRP A 149 21.92 -12.13 -36.51
N LYS A 150 20.83 -11.40 -36.72
CA LYS A 150 20.74 -9.94 -36.60
C LYS A 150 20.79 -9.52 -35.13
N ILE A 151 20.19 -10.31 -34.24
CA ILE A 151 20.32 -10.17 -32.78
C ILE A 151 21.78 -10.42 -32.37
N ALA A 152 22.42 -11.48 -32.87
CA ALA A 152 23.82 -11.78 -32.56
C ALA A 152 24.79 -10.68 -33.04
N GLU A 153 24.54 -10.08 -34.21
CA GLU A 153 25.32 -8.94 -34.71
C GLU A 153 25.07 -7.66 -33.89
N ALA A 154 23.82 -7.41 -33.47
CA ALA A 154 23.48 -6.28 -32.58
C ALA A 154 24.15 -6.44 -31.19
N ALA A 155 24.12 -7.64 -30.63
CA ALA A 155 24.87 -7.98 -29.41
C ALA A 155 26.36 -7.73 -29.60
N TYR A 156 26.96 -8.19 -30.72
CA TYR A 156 28.38 -7.97 -31.01
C TYR A 156 28.74 -6.48 -31.15
N ARG A 157 27.86 -5.66 -31.74
CA ARG A 157 28.02 -4.19 -31.80
C ARG A 157 28.04 -3.58 -30.39
N ARG A 158 27.14 -3.99 -29.48
CA ARG A 158 27.10 -3.54 -28.07
C ARG A 158 28.34 -4.00 -27.27
N ILE A 159 28.82 -5.22 -27.50
CA ILE A 159 30.10 -5.72 -26.94
C ILE A 159 31.25 -4.81 -27.38
N MET A 160 31.37 -4.52 -28.68
CA MET A 160 32.46 -3.71 -29.22
C MET A 160 32.46 -2.27 -28.68
N GLU A 161 31.30 -1.65 -28.55
CA GLU A 161 31.18 -0.31 -27.94
C GLU A 161 31.52 -0.34 -26.45
N SER A 162 30.89 -1.22 -25.67
CA SER A 162 31.11 -1.31 -24.22
C SER A 162 32.54 -1.74 -23.87
N TRP A 163 33.18 -2.59 -24.68
CA TRP A 163 34.60 -2.94 -24.54
C TRP A 163 35.52 -1.72 -24.74
N LYS A 164 35.27 -0.93 -25.79
CA LYS A 164 36.02 0.31 -26.08
C LYS A 164 35.85 1.36 -24.97
N GLU A 165 34.63 1.48 -24.43
CA GLU A 165 34.32 2.32 -23.27
C GLU A 165 35.08 1.82 -22.02
N ALA A 166 35.01 0.52 -21.72
CA ALA A 166 35.65 -0.10 -20.56
C ALA A 166 37.18 0.02 -20.58
N VAL A 167 37.84 -0.22 -21.72
CA VAL A 167 39.30 -0.06 -21.87
C VAL A 167 39.71 1.41 -21.70
N ARG A 168 38.93 2.36 -22.26
CA ARG A 168 39.14 3.81 -22.05
C ARG A 168 39.02 4.19 -20.57
N MET A 169 38.03 3.65 -19.86
CA MET A 169 37.83 3.91 -18.44
C MET A 169 38.92 3.28 -17.57
N ALA A 170 39.32 2.03 -17.85
CA ALA A 170 40.44 1.36 -17.17
C ALA A 170 41.74 2.18 -17.27
N ALA A 171 42.04 2.71 -18.46
CA ALA A 171 43.18 3.61 -18.68
C ALA A 171 43.06 4.92 -17.86
N ASN A 172 41.87 5.54 -17.80
CA ASN A 172 41.63 6.73 -16.98
C ASN A 172 41.79 6.46 -15.47
N PHE A 173 41.47 5.26 -15.00
CA PHE A 173 41.68 4.83 -13.61
C PHE A 173 43.13 4.40 -13.29
N GLY A 174 43.99 4.28 -14.30
CA GLY A 174 45.37 3.81 -14.15
C GLY A 174 45.51 2.33 -13.77
N VAL A 175 44.48 1.53 -14.03
CA VAL A 175 44.50 0.07 -13.80
C VAL A 175 44.96 -0.68 -15.05
N THR A 176 45.36 -1.94 -14.90
CA THR A 176 45.61 -2.82 -16.06
C THR A 176 44.34 -2.96 -16.89
N PRO A 177 44.40 -2.99 -18.24
CA PRO A 177 43.22 -3.22 -19.05
C PRO A 177 42.59 -4.59 -18.73
N PRO A 178 41.26 -4.75 -18.89
CA PRO A 178 40.59 -6.04 -18.76
C PRO A 178 41.11 -7.05 -19.79
N ASP A 179 41.09 -8.34 -19.46
CA ASP A 179 41.42 -9.45 -20.36
C ASP A 179 40.14 -10.07 -20.94
N LEU A 180 39.87 -9.82 -22.22
CA LEU A 180 38.72 -10.38 -22.92
C LEU A 180 38.76 -11.91 -22.96
N LYS A 181 39.95 -12.52 -22.98
CA LYS A 181 40.12 -13.98 -22.95
C LYS A 181 39.59 -14.56 -21.64
N ALA A 182 39.89 -13.91 -20.50
CA ALA A 182 39.41 -14.35 -19.18
C ALA A 182 37.90 -14.16 -19.02
N ILE A 183 37.31 -13.10 -19.59
CA ILE A 183 35.85 -12.92 -19.61
C ILE A 183 35.17 -14.00 -20.47
N ILE A 184 35.72 -14.33 -21.65
CA ILE A 184 35.20 -15.43 -22.48
C ILE A 184 35.33 -16.78 -21.76
N ASP A 185 36.47 -17.05 -21.10
CA ASP A 185 36.67 -18.27 -20.30
C ASP A 185 35.65 -18.36 -19.14
N GLU A 186 35.27 -17.23 -18.51
CA GLU A 186 34.25 -17.19 -17.46
C GLU A 186 32.83 -17.38 -18.00
N VAL A 187 32.47 -16.72 -19.11
CA VAL A 187 31.18 -16.89 -19.79
C VAL A 187 30.96 -18.34 -20.21
N GLN A 188 31.98 -19.00 -20.76
CA GLN A 188 31.90 -20.40 -21.18
C GLN A 188 31.63 -21.33 -19.98
N ALA A 189 32.34 -21.15 -18.87
CA ALA A 189 32.11 -21.94 -17.66
C ALA A 189 30.70 -21.73 -17.07
N VAL A 190 30.21 -20.49 -17.01
CA VAL A 190 28.89 -20.15 -16.45
C VAL A 190 27.73 -20.65 -17.34
N ASN A 191 27.93 -20.67 -18.66
CA ASN A 191 26.94 -21.21 -19.61
C ASN A 191 26.85 -22.75 -19.56
N GLU A 192 27.91 -23.44 -19.13
CA GLU A 192 27.92 -24.89 -18.88
C GLU A 192 27.31 -25.26 -17.51
N ASP A 193 27.78 -24.62 -16.42
CA ASP A 193 27.23 -24.79 -15.06
C ASP A 193 27.51 -23.55 -14.17
N TRP A 194 26.46 -22.91 -13.65
CA TRP A 194 26.61 -21.78 -12.72
C TRP A 194 27.11 -22.20 -11.33
N ASN A 195 27.00 -23.49 -10.97
CA ASN A 195 27.36 -24.04 -9.66
C ASN A 195 28.87 -24.43 -9.58
N VAL A 196 29.66 -24.06 -10.58
CA VAL A 196 31.12 -24.21 -10.61
C VAL A 196 31.79 -23.51 -9.40
N THR A 197 32.97 -23.99 -8.99
CA THR A 197 33.74 -23.52 -7.82
C THR A 197 34.93 -22.62 -8.16
N THR A 198 35.09 -22.28 -9.45
CA THR A 198 36.11 -21.36 -9.97
C THR A 198 35.91 -19.94 -9.44
N GLN A 199 36.97 -19.14 -9.38
CA GLN A 199 36.88 -17.72 -9.03
C GLN A 199 36.44 -16.88 -10.24
N SER A 200 35.52 -15.93 -10.02
CA SER A 200 35.06 -15.00 -11.05
C SER A 200 36.15 -13.96 -11.35
N TYR A 201 36.70 -14.00 -12.56
CA TYR A 201 37.66 -13.02 -13.05
C TYR A 201 37.06 -11.62 -13.02
N MET A 202 35.81 -11.48 -13.48
CA MET A 202 35.06 -10.23 -13.46
C MET A 202 35.02 -9.60 -12.06
N ARG A 203 34.71 -10.39 -11.03
CA ARG A 203 34.61 -9.90 -9.64
C ARG A 203 35.97 -9.62 -9.03
N ASP A 204 37.00 -10.42 -9.33
CA ASP A 204 38.36 -10.19 -8.83
C ASP A 204 39.05 -9.00 -9.53
N TYR A 205 38.73 -8.73 -10.80
CA TYR A 205 39.13 -7.50 -11.48
C TYR A 205 38.47 -6.27 -10.85
N LEU A 206 37.15 -6.32 -10.56
CA LEU A 206 36.42 -5.18 -9.98
C LEU A 206 36.79 -4.89 -8.51
N ARG A 207 37.33 -5.87 -7.78
CA ARG A 207 37.88 -5.71 -6.41
C ARG A 207 39.12 -4.81 -6.32
N GLN A 208 39.69 -4.36 -7.43
CA GLN A 208 40.84 -3.43 -7.44
C GLN A 208 40.53 -2.05 -6.83
N ARG A 209 39.25 -1.67 -6.69
CA ARG A 209 38.76 -0.40 -6.08
C ARG A 209 37.47 -0.63 -5.27
N GLU A 210 36.92 0.44 -4.71
CA GLU A 210 35.66 0.43 -3.94
C GLU A 210 34.40 0.25 -4.82
N TRP A 211 34.27 -0.93 -5.41
CA TRP A 211 33.07 -1.36 -6.15
C TRP A 211 31.83 -1.30 -5.25
N GLY A 212 30.76 -0.66 -5.76
CA GLY A 212 29.55 -0.31 -5.02
C GLY A 212 29.58 1.06 -4.31
N ARG A 213 30.70 1.80 -4.36
CA ARG A 213 30.80 3.16 -3.77
C ARG A 213 31.35 4.20 -4.75
N ASP A 214 32.39 3.86 -5.50
CA ASP A 214 32.95 4.70 -6.56
C ASP A 214 32.05 4.60 -7.79
N GLU A 215 31.14 5.55 -7.99
CA GLU A 215 30.13 5.50 -9.07
C GLU A 215 30.75 5.49 -10.48
N PRO A 216 31.80 6.28 -10.79
CA PRO A 216 32.62 6.07 -11.99
C PRO A 216 33.17 4.64 -12.16
N TRP A 217 33.49 3.93 -11.07
CA TRP A 217 33.92 2.52 -11.12
C TRP A 217 32.73 1.55 -11.28
N ASN A 218 31.55 1.87 -10.74
CA ASN A 218 30.31 1.15 -11.02
C ASN A 218 29.94 1.23 -12.50
N GLU A 219 30.17 2.38 -13.16
CA GLU A 219 29.99 2.51 -14.61
C GLU A 219 30.97 1.63 -15.40
N LEU A 220 32.24 1.48 -14.96
CA LEU A 220 33.15 0.49 -15.56
C LEU A 220 32.63 -0.94 -15.36
N ALA A 221 32.07 -1.26 -14.19
CA ALA A 221 31.45 -2.56 -13.95
C ALA A 221 30.29 -2.82 -14.93
N ARG A 222 29.39 -1.85 -15.14
CA ARG A 222 28.32 -1.96 -16.15
C ARG A 222 28.87 -2.30 -17.53
N ARG A 223 29.86 -1.55 -18.04
CA ARG A 223 30.44 -1.78 -19.38
C ARG A 223 31.15 -3.12 -19.53
N LEU A 224 31.69 -3.67 -18.45
CA LEU A 224 32.25 -5.03 -18.45
C LEU A 224 31.15 -6.10 -18.40
N PHE A 225 30.04 -5.85 -17.70
CA PHE A 225 28.89 -6.76 -17.69
C PHE A 225 28.07 -6.70 -19.00
N ASP A 226 27.94 -5.54 -19.67
CA ASP A 226 27.42 -5.44 -21.05
C ASP A 226 28.18 -6.37 -22.01
N VAL A 227 29.51 -6.45 -21.86
CA VAL A 227 30.38 -7.36 -22.61
C VAL A 227 30.11 -8.82 -22.22
N PHE A 228 29.92 -9.12 -20.94
CA PHE A 228 29.59 -10.47 -20.45
C PHE A 228 28.23 -10.96 -20.99
N HIS A 229 27.17 -10.18 -20.81
CA HIS A 229 25.81 -10.51 -21.29
C HIS A 229 25.78 -10.62 -22.81
N GLY A 230 26.41 -9.68 -23.52
CA GLY A 230 26.54 -9.75 -24.97
C GLY A 230 27.27 -11.02 -25.43
N LEU A 231 28.35 -11.42 -24.77
CA LEU A 231 29.09 -12.66 -25.09
C LEU A 231 28.23 -13.93 -24.90
N CYS A 232 27.31 -13.96 -23.92
CA CYS A 232 26.37 -15.07 -23.78
C CYS A 232 25.41 -15.21 -24.99
N LEU A 233 25.16 -14.13 -25.74
CA LEU A 233 24.34 -14.16 -26.97
C LEU A 233 25.15 -14.54 -28.23
N ILE A 234 26.47 -14.71 -28.13
CA ILE A 234 27.35 -15.13 -29.22
C ILE A 234 27.54 -16.65 -29.19
N PRO A 235 27.39 -17.39 -30.32
CA PRO A 235 27.57 -18.84 -30.32
C PRO A 235 28.99 -19.28 -29.94
N PHE A 236 29.12 -20.49 -29.43
CA PHE A 236 30.38 -21.02 -28.88
C PHE A 236 31.52 -21.08 -29.91
N GLY A 237 31.22 -21.35 -31.18
CA GLY A 237 32.20 -21.31 -32.28
C GLY A 237 32.78 -19.91 -32.48
N GLU A 238 31.92 -18.90 -32.55
CA GLU A 238 32.25 -17.48 -32.66
C GLU A 238 33.04 -16.98 -31.45
N GLN A 239 32.68 -17.41 -30.24
CA GLN A 239 33.46 -17.10 -29.03
C GLN A 239 34.90 -17.63 -29.13
N ILE A 240 35.11 -18.86 -29.64
CA ILE A 240 36.45 -19.43 -29.87
C ILE A 240 37.20 -18.63 -30.95
N LYS A 241 36.54 -18.27 -32.06
CA LYS A 241 37.12 -17.44 -33.14
C LYS A 241 37.57 -16.07 -32.60
N LEU A 242 36.70 -15.40 -31.82
CA LEU A 242 36.95 -14.12 -31.16
C LEU A 242 38.10 -14.18 -30.15
N ARG A 243 38.07 -15.18 -29.26
CA ARG A 243 39.11 -15.43 -28.24
C ARG A 243 40.48 -15.64 -28.87
N ARG A 244 40.54 -16.40 -29.98
CA ARG A 244 41.78 -16.60 -30.74
C ARG A 244 42.24 -15.30 -31.40
N TYR A 245 41.33 -14.57 -32.05
CA TYR A 245 41.68 -13.29 -32.68
C TYR A 245 42.26 -12.29 -31.67
N PHE A 246 41.69 -12.22 -30.47
CA PHE A 246 42.19 -11.38 -29.38
C PHE A 246 43.60 -11.78 -28.92
N ILE A 247 43.91 -13.08 -28.86
CA ILE A 247 45.27 -13.58 -28.58
C ILE A 247 46.25 -13.18 -29.70
N ASP A 248 45.83 -13.32 -30.96
CA ASP A 248 46.69 -13.08 -32.14
C ASP A 248 46.93 -11.57 -32.42
N HIS A 249 46.00 -10.67 -32.02
CA HIS A 249 46.02 -9.23 -32.35
C HIS A 249 46.03 -8.26 -31.15
N ASN A 250 45.73 -8.74 -29.93
CA ASN A 250 45.52 -7.92 -28.73
C ASN A 250 44.45 -6.82 -28.90
N SER A 251 43.43 -7.10 -29.72
CA SER A 251 42.29 -6.22 -29.99
C SER A 251 41.03 -7.04 -30.27
N ILE A 252 39.85 -6.45 -30.05
CA ILE A 252 38.58 -7.05 -30.50
C ILE A 252 38.49 -7.00 -32.04
N ALA A 253 37.75 -7.93 -32.65
CA ALA A 253 37.60 -7.98 -34.11
C ALA A 253 36.57 -6.94 -34.62
N PRO A 254 36.71 -6.42 -35.86
CA PRO A 254 35.69 -5.60 -36.51
C PRO A 254 34.35 -6.35 -36.67
N VAL A 255 33.23 -5.61 -36.75
CA VAL A 255 31.89 -6.18 -36.92
C VAL A 255 31.77 -6.93 -38.24
N GLU A 256 32.43 -6.42 -39.29
CA GLU A 256 32.50 -7.03 -40.61
C GLU A 256 33.17 -8.41 -40.54
N GLN A 257 34.27 -8.52 -39.77
CA GLN A 257 35.00 -9.77 -39.60
C GLN A 257 34.21 -10.79 -38.76
N PHE A 258 33.47 -10.32 -37.76
CA PHE A 258 32.55 -11.16 -36.99
C PHE A 258 31.37 -11.65 -37.85
N HIS A 259 30.77 -10.78 -38.66
CA HIS A 259 29.71 -11.12 -39.60
C HIS A 259 30.18 -12.16 -40.63
N GLU A 260 31.41 -12.04 -41.16
CA GLU A 260 32.01 -13.08 -42.00
C GLU A 260 32.13 -14.44 -41.29
N TRP A 261 32.51 -14.46 -40.01
CA TRP A 261 32.64 -15.71 -39.24
C TRP A 261 31.30 -16.38 -38.95
N LEU A 262 30.29 -15.58 -38.60
CA LEU A 262 28.93 -16.03 -38.31
C LEU A 262 28.24 -16.52 -39.59
N MET A 263 28.34 -15.78 -40.69
CA MET A 263 27.73 -16.15 -41.98
C MET A 263 28.44 -17.31 -42.68
N ALA A 264 29.68 -17.65 -42.27
CA ALA A 264 30.38 -18.86 -42.69
C ALA A 264 29.99 -20.10 -41.87
N ASP A 265 29.34 -19.95 -40.71
CA ASP A 265 29.00 -21.06 -39.80
C ASP A 265 27.51 -21.45 -39.93
N SER A 266 27.19 -22.20 -40.99
CA SER A 266 25.82 -22.65 -41.26
C SER A 266 25.20 -23.44 -40.10
N LEU A 267 26.02 -24.17 -39.32
CA LEU A 267 25.56 -24.90 -38.15
C LEU A 267 25.28 -23.95 -36.98
N GLY A 268 26.21 -23.03 -36.68
CA GLY A 268 25.98 -21.98 -35.68
C GLY A 268 24.73 -21.14 -35.96
N LEU A 269 24.46 -20.82 -37.24
CA LEU A 269 23.25 -20.13 -37.68
C LEU A 269 21.95 -20.93 -37.49
N GLU A 270 21.98 -22.24 -37.74
CA GLU A 270 20.84 -23.15 -37.56
C GLU A 270 20.56 -23.41 -36.06
N ASP A 271 21.59 -23.43 -35.21
CA ASP A 271 21.48 -23.62 -33.76
C ASP A 271 21.06 -22.36 -32.97
N LEU A 272 21.16 -21.16 -33.56
CA LEU A 272 20.84 -19.88 -32.87
C LEU A 272 19.46 -19.84 -32.17
N PRO A 273 18.34 -20.30 -32.78
CA PRO A 273 17.03 -20.30 -32.12
C PRO A 273 16.99 -21.16 -30.84
N GLU A 274 17.59 -22.35 -30.87
CA GLU A 274 17.65 -23.25 -29.69
C GLU A 274 18.64 -22.70 -28.65
N MET A 275 19.69 -22.00 -29.07
CA MET A 275 20.57 -21.28 -28.13
C MET A 275 19.80 -20.18 -27.38
N TYR A 276 18.99 -19.39 -28.07
CA TYR A 276 18.16 -18.35 -27.43
C TYR A 276 17.05 -18.97 -26.55
N ALA A 277 16.36 -20.02 -26.99
CA ALA A 277 15.39 -20.75 -26.19
C ALA A 277 16.00 -21.49 -24.96
N ARG A 278 17.31 -21.76 -25.00
CA ARG A 278 18.07 -22.24 -23.82
C ARG A 278 18.37 -21.11 -22.84
N ILE A 279 18.59 -19.88 -23.30
CA ILE A 279 18.86 -18.71 -22.44
C ILE A 279 17.62 -18.33 -21.62
N ASP A 280 16.43 -18.27 -22.24
CA ASP A 280 15.14 -18.13 -21.54
C ASP A 280 14.99 -19.18 -20.43
N ARG A 281 15.18 -20.46 -20.77
CA ARG A 281 15.12 -21.55 -19.78
C ARG A 281 16.15 -21.39 -18.65
N GLN A 282 17.39 -21.02 -18.98
CA GLN A 282 18.44 -20.75 -17.99
C GLN A 282 18.14 -19.53 -17.11
N SER A 283 17.43 -18.52 -17.63
CA SER A 283 16.92 -17.37 -16.86
C SER A 283 15.88 -17.80 -15.83
N LEU A 284 14.89 -18.60 -16.25
CA LEU A 284 13.86 -19.15 -15.37
C LEU A 284 14.46 -20.06 -14.28
N ASP A 285 15.36 -20.98 -14.66
CA ASP A 285 16.10 -21.83 -13.72
C ASP A 285 16.95 -20.99 -12.74
N ALA A 286 17.55 -19.88 -13.21
CA ALA A 286 18.35 -18.98 -12.38
C ALA A 286 17.48 -18.15 -11.40
N VAL A 287 16.29 -17.72 -11.81
CA VAL A 287 15.30 -17.10 -10.91
C VAL A 287 14.90 -18.07 -9.81
N GLU A 288 14.63 -19.34 -10.15
CA GLU A 288 14.29 -20.36 -9.15
C GLU A 288 15.45 -20.60 -8.17
N ALA A 289 16.67 -20.83 -8.68
CA ALA A 289 17.86 -21.10 -7.89
C ALA A 289 18.20 -19.94 -6.92
N LEU A 290 18.21 -18.70 -7.42
CA LEU A 290 18.51 -17.52 -6.61
C LEU A 290 17.42 -17.24 -5.56
N THR A 291 16.15 -17.51 -5.89
CA THR A 291 15.03 -17.44 -4.94
C THR A 291 15.15 -18.50 -3.85
N ARG A 292 15.30 -19.79 -4.23
CA ARG A 292 15.29 -20.92 -3.29
C ARG A 292 16.42 -20.85 -2.27
N ALA A 293 17.61 -20.42 -2.67
CA ALA A 293 18.73 -20.21 -1.75
C ALA A 293 18.45 -19.10 -0.70
N ASN A 294 17.59 -18.13 -1.03
CA ASN A 294 17.30 -16.96 -0.21
C ASN A 294 15.98 -17.04 0.59
N LEU A 295 15.18 -18.11 0.49
CA LEU A 295 13.98 -18.32 1.32
C LEU A 295 14.29 -18.27 2.84
N ARG A 296 15.51 -18.65 3.23
CA ARG A 296 16.00 -18.55 4.62
C ARG A 296 16.18 -17.11 5.10
N LEU A 297 16.45 -16.16 4.20
CA LEU A 297 16.48 -14.72 4.50
C LEU A 297 15.06 -14.22 4.82
N VAL A 298 14.07 -14.60 4.00
CA VAL A 298 12.66 -14.23 4.22
C VAL A 298 12.19 -14.63 5.61
N VAL A 299 12.41 -15.89 6.00
CA VAL A 299 12.08 -16.39 7.34
C VAL A 299 12.78 -15.59 8.46
N SER A 300 14.03 -15.15 8.24
CA SER A 300 14.75 -14.35 9.23
C SER A 300 14.23 -12.92 9.39
N VAL A 301 13.66 -12.33 8.33
CA VAL A 301 12.99 -11.02 8.36
C VAL A 301 11.59 -11.15 8.95
N ALA A 302 10.78 -12.09 8.45
CA ALA A 302 9.38 -12.31 8.87
C ALA A 302 9.23 -12.57 10.38
N LYS A 303 10.23 -13.19 11.03
CA LYS A 303 10.25 -13.38 12.49
C LYS A 303 10.12 -12.09 13.29
N ARG A 304 10.56 -10.94 12.76
CA ARG A 304 10.41 -9.63 13.42
C ARG A 304 8.97 -9.08 13.39
N TYR A 305 8.09 -9.74 12.65
CA TYR A 305 6.72 -9.31 12.35
C TYR A 305 5.65 -10.27 12.90
N MET A 306 6.04 -11.33 13.60
CA MET A 306 5.11 -12.23 14.30
C MET A 306 4.27 -11.47 15.34
N GLY A 307 3.05 -11.94 15.59
CA GLY A 307 2.13 -11.32 16.55
C GLY A 307 1.43 -10.04 16.07
N ARG A 308 1.64 -9.61 14.81
CA ARG A 308 1.03 -8.38 14.24
C ARG A 308 -0.24 -8.67 13.42
N GLY A 309 -1.14 -9.50 13.94
CA GLY A 309 -2.45 -9.83 13.33
C GLY A 309 -2.43 -10.79 12.13
N ILE A 310 -1.26 -11.14 11.58
CA ILE A 310 -1.12 -12.10 10.45
C ILE A 310 -0.36 -13.35 10.89
N ASN A 311 -0.74 -14.50 10.34
CA ASN A 311 -0.10 -15.80 10.56
C ASN A 311 1.36 -15.81 10.04
N PHE A 312 2.25 -16.53 10.71
CA PHE A 312 3.66 -16.60 10.34
C PHE A 312 3.91 -17.20 8.94
N LEU A 313 3.06 -18.12 8.48
CA LEU A 313 3.13 -18.63 7.10
C LEU A 313 2.82 -17.55 6.07
N ASP A 314 1.79 -16.74 6.31
CA ASP A 314 1.35 -15.71 5.36
C ASP A 314 2.36 -14.55 5.31
N LEU A 315 2.93 -14.18 6.47
CA LEU A 315 4.10 -13.28 6.56
C LEU A 315 5.31 -13.82 5.76
N ILE A 316 5.52 -15.14 5.73
CA ILE A 316 6.56 -15.75 4.89
C ILE A 316 6.20 -15.67 3.40
N GLN A 317 4.94 -15.92 3.00
CA GLN A 317 4.57 -15.87 1.57
C GLN A 317 4.60 -14.45 1.01
N GLU A 318 4.12 -13.45 1.74
CA GLU A 318 4.24 -12.04 1.35
C GLU A 318 5.72 -11.61 1.29
N GLY A 319 6.54 -12.10 2.23
CA GLY A 319 8.00 -11.97 2.16
C GLY A 319 8.63 -12.67 0.95
N ASN A 320 8.12 -13.82 0.52
CA ASN A 320 8.57 -14.53 -0.69
C ASN A 320 8.19 -13.74 -1.97
N ILE A 321 7.02 -13.10 -2.01
CA ILE A 321 6.61 -12.18 -3.08
C ILE A 321 7.56 -10.96 -3.13
N GLY A 322 7.95 -10.43 -1.97
CA GLY A 322 9.01 -9.42 -1.87
C GLY A 322 10.36 -9.91 -2.40
N LEU A 323 10.77 -11.13 -2.05
CA LEU A 323 12.01 -11.74 -2.55
C LEU A 323 11.99 -11.93 -4.07
N LEU A 324 10.89 -12.40 -4.67
CA LEU A 324 10.77 -12.58 -6.12
C LEU A 324 10.93 -11.24 -6.87
N ARG A 325 10.31 -10.16 -6.36
CA ARG A 325 10.50 -8.80 -6.89
C ARG A 325 11.96 -8.34 -6.77
N ALA A 326 12.65 -8.70 -5.68
CA ALA A 326 14.07 -8.43 -5.52
C ALA A 326 14.94 -9.21 -6.50
N VAL A 327 14.68 -10.51 -6.71
CA VAL A 327 15.40 -11.34 -7.69
C VAL A 327 15.25 -10.75 -9.09
N GLN A 328 14.05 -10.33 -9.46
CA GLN A 328 13.80 -9.65 -10.73
C GLN A 328 14.57 -8.32 -10.84
N LYS A 329 14.44 -7.42 -9.86
CA LYS A 329 15.01 -6.07 -9.93
C LYS A 329 16.48 -5.93 -9.46
N PHE A 330 17.17 -7.04 -9.15
CA PHE A 330 18.56 -6.98 -8.68
C PHE A 330 19.55 -6.69 -9.81
N ASP A 331 20.41 -5.70 -9.57
CA ASP A 331 21.48 -5.26 -10.45
C ASP A 331 22.83 -5.65 -9.83
N HIS A 332 23.43 -6.72 -10.36
CA HIS A 332 24.74 -7.23 -9.93
C HIS A 332 25.91 -6.32 -10.33
N THR A 333 25.74 -5.37 -11.27
CA THR A 333 26.81 -4.44 -11.68
C THR A 333 27.19 -3.47 -10.57
N ARG A 334 26.30 -3.27 -9.57
CA ARG A 334 26.48 -2.33 -8.45
C ARG A 334 27.28 -2.88 -7.27
N GLY A 335 27.78 -4.12 -7.34
CA GLY A 335 28.71 -4.69 -6.34
C GLY A 335 28.15 -5.01 -4.95
N PHE A 336 26.95 -4.53 -4.61
CA PHE A 336 26.25 -4.86 -3.37
C PHE A 336 25.88 -6.35 -3.29
N LYS A 337 25.78 -6.89 -2.06
CA LYS A 337 25.29 -8.26 -1.85
C LYS A 337 23.78 -8.32 -2.09
N PHE A 338 23.33 -9.41 -2.72
CA PHE A 338 21.90 -9.63 -2.99
C PHE A 338 21.05 -9.55 -1.72
N SER A 339 21.49 -10.20 -0.64
CA SER A 339 20.79 -10.19 0.66
C SER A 339 20.54 -8.79 1.25
N THR A 340 21.42 -7.81 1.03
CA THR A 340 21.21 -6.42 1.48
C THR A 340 20.06 -5.76 0.70
N TYR A 341 20.02 -5.96 -0.61
CA TYR A 341 18.97 -5.44 -1.50
C TYR A 341 17.63 -6.13 -1.26
N ALA A 342 17.62 -7.47 -1.20
CA ALA A 342 16.42 -8.27 -0.97
C ALA A 342 15.76 -7.98 0.38
N THR A 343 16.53 -7.70 1.42
CA THR A 343 15.98 -7.36 2.75
C THR A 343 15.03 -6.15 2.70
N TRP A 344 15.27 -5.17 1.83
CA TRP A 344 14.35 -4.02 1.66
C TRP A 344 13.02 -4.45 1.05
N TRP A 345 13.03 -5.16 -0.08
CA TRP A 345 11.81 -5.63 -0.75
C TRP A 345 10.99 -6.62 0.08
N ILE A 346 11.66 -7.53 0.80
CA ILE A 346 11.02 -8.48 1.73
C ILE A 346 10.32 -7.69 2.84
N ARG A 347 11.01 -6.70 3.45
CA ARG A 347 10.43 -5.85 4.49
C ARG A 347 9.24 -5.05 3.97
N GLN A 348 9.34 -4.51 2.75
CA GLN A 348 8.28 -3.71 2.14
C GLN A 348 7.03 -4.52 1.86
N ALA A 349 7.16 -5.73 1.30
CA ALA A 349 6.04 -6.62 1.06
C ALA A 349 5.34 -7.05 2.36
N ILE A 350 6.11 -7.48 3.37
CA ILE A 350 5.58 -7.87 4.69
C ILE A 350 4.87 -6.70 5.38
N SER A 351 5.49 -5.53 5.43
CA SER A 351 4.93 -4.36 6.13
C SER A 351 3.65 -3.86 5.44
N ARG A 352 3.62 -3.89 4.10
CA ARG A 352 2.42 -3.61 3.32
C ARG A 352 1.32 -4.64 3.57
N ALA A 353 1.63 -5.93 3.53
CA ALA A 353 0.64 -6.99 3.78
C ALA A 353 -0.02 -6.85 5.15
N ILE A 354 0.75 -6.47 6.18
CA ILE A 354 0.22 -6.18 7.53
C ILE A 354 -0.76 -4.99 7.49
N ALA A 355 -0.40 -3.89 6.83
CA ALA A 355 -1.34 -2.77 6.68
C ALA A 355 -2.57 -3.13 5.83
N ASP A 356 -2.40 -3.99 4.81
CA ASP A 356 -3.46 -4.36 3.87
C ASP A 356 -4.43 -5.44 4.42
N GLN A 357 -3.98 -6.35 5.29
CA GLN A 357 -4.69 -7.60 5.65
C GLN A 357 -4.83 -7.88 7.16
N ALA A 358 -4.04 -7.27 8.05
CA ALA A 358 -3.97 -7.68 9.48
C ALA A 358 -5.21 -7.36 10.34
N ARG A 359 -6.21 -6.66 9.77
CA ARG A 359 -7.39 -6.17 10.50
C ARG A 359 -8.68 -6.59 9.81
N THR A 360 -9.63 -7.08 10.60
CA THR A 360 -10.98 -7.47 10.16
C THR A 360 -11.70 -6.36 9.40
N ILE A 361 -11.47 -5.12 9.80
CA ILE A 361 -11.89 -3.92 9.05
C ILE A 361 -10.63 -3.31 8.43
N ARG A 362 -10.55 -3.35 7.10
CA ARG A 362 -9.41 -2.83 6.32
C ARG A 362 -9.27 -1.31 6.52
N ILE A 363 -8.06 -0.87 6.87
CA ILE A 363 -7.70 0.55 7.03
C ILE A 363 -6.71 0.93 5.91
N PRO A 364 -6.81 2.12 5.27
CA PRO A 364 -5.83 2.57 4.28
C PRO A 364 -4.41 2.68 4.86
N VAL A 365 -3.38 2.36 4.07
CA VAL A 365 -1.98 2.25 4.54
C VAL A 365 -1.49 3.53 5.22
N HIS A 366 -1.77 4.72 4.67
CA HIS A 366 -1.40 6.01 5.28
C HIS A 366 -2.05 6.25 6.66
N MET A 367 -3.22 5.68 6.93
CA MET A 367 -3.85 5.72 8.26
C MET A 367 -3.17 4.74 9.22
N VAL A 368 -2.69 3.59 8.74
CA VAL A 368 -1.88 2.64 9.54
C VAL A 368 -0.52 3.26 9.91
N GLU A 369 0.14 3.92 8.96
CA GLU A 369 1.35 4.73 9.21
C GLU A 369 1.10 5.82 10.26
N THR A 370 -0.02 6.56 10.13
CA THR A 370 -0.43 7.58 11.11
C THR A 370 -0.70 6.99 12.51
N ILE A 371 -1.33 5.81 12.59
CA ILE A 371 -1.55 5.08 13.85
C ILE A 371 -0.22 4.63 14.48
N ASN A 372 0.73 4.15 13.68
CA ASN A 372 2.05 3.76 14.16
C ASN A 372 2.85 4.96 14.69
N ARG A 373 2.88 6.09 13.95
CA ARG A 373 3.52 7.34 14.41
C ARG A 373 2.89 7.86 15.72
N LEU A 374 1.56 7.86 15.80
CA LEU A 374 0.83 8.21 17.03
C LEU A 374 1.22 7.30 18.20
N THR A 375 1.33 5.99 17.97
CA THR A 375 1.68 4.99 18.99
C THR A 375 3.13 5.16 19.48
N ARG A 376 4.07 5.49 18.60
CA ARG A 376 5.46 5.84 18.95
C ARG A 376 5.50 7.08 19.85
N ILE A 377 4.88 8.17 19.42
CA ILE A 377 4.81 9.44 20.16
C ILE A 377 4.11 9.24 21.52
N GLN A 378 3.04 8.44 21.57
CA GLN A 378 2.36 8.11 22.82
C GLN A 378 3.28 7.37 23.79
N ARG A 379 4.08 6.40 23.32
CA ARG A 379 5.05 5.67 24.17
C ARG A 379 6.14 6.58 24.69
N GLN A 380 6.78 7.37 23.82
CA GLN A 380 7.81 8.34 24.19
C GLN A 380 7.29 9.33 25.24
N LEU A 381 6.15 9.98 24.98
CA LEU A 381 5.54 10.92 25.93
C LEU A 381 5.13 10.24 27.24
N THR A 382 4.71 8.97 27.23
CA THR A 382 4.42 8.23 28.48
C THR A 382 5.70 8.01 29.30
N GLN A 383 6.83 7.73 28.64
CA GLN A 383 8.14 7.57 29.28
C GLN A 383 8.70 8.90 29.83
N GLU A 384 8.52 10.00 29.10
CA GLU A 384 8.98 11.34 29.51
C GLU A 384 8.11 11.95 30.64
N LEU A 385 6.79 11.74 30.60
CA LEU A 385 5.84 12.34 31.55
C LEU A 385 5.54 11.45 32.76
N GLY A 386 5.80 10.15 32.69
CA GLY A 386 5.44 9.17 33.72
C GLY A 386 3.93 8.93 33.88
N ALA A 387 3.12 9.38 32.92
CA ALA A 387 1.66 9.27 32.89
C ALA A 387 1.16 9.26 31.43
N GLU A 388 -0.06 8.78 31.20
CA GLU A 388 -0.64 8.76 29.84
C GLU A 388 -0.78 10.18 29.27
N PRO A 389 -0.24 10.46 28.07
CA PRO A 389 -0.30 11.80 27.47
C PRO A 389 -1.71 12.12 26.96
N THR A 390 -2.15 13.36 27.20
CA THR A 390 -3.43 13.83 26.66
C THR A 390 -3.38 13.95 25.13
N ALA A 391 -4.54 13.83 24.49
CA ALA A 391 -4.65 14.00 23.03
C ALA A 391 -4.19 15.39 22.52
N GLU A 392 -4.10 16.40 23.39
CA GLU A 392 -3.51 17.71 23.07
C GLU A 392 -1.98 17.73 23.17
N GLN A 393 -1.36 16.88 24.00
CA GLN A 393 0.09 16.71 24.04
C GLN A 393 0.56 15.89 22.84
N ILE A 394 -0.12 14.78 22.53
CA ILE A 394 0.12 14.00 21.30
C ILE A 394 -0.04 14.90 20.06
N ALA A 395 -1.08 15.75 20.01
CA ALA A 395 -1.30 16.69 18.91
C ALA A 395 -0.25 17.82 18.77
N LEU A 396 0.69 17.96 19.71
CA LEU A 396 1.80 18.93 19.66
C LEU A 396 3.15 18.31 19.26
N GLU A 397 3.25 16.98 19.22
CA GLU A 397 4.39 16.27 18.64
C GLU A 397 4.03 15.56 17.31
N MET A 398 2.74 15.49 16.96
CA MET A 398 2.24 15.13 15.63
C MET A 398 2.23 16.35 14.70
N ASP A 399 2.54 16.16 13.42
CA ASP A 399 2.61 17.19 12.35
C ASP A 399 1.24 17.76 11.91
N PHE A 400 0.30 17.95 12.85
CA PHE A 400 -1.05 18.49 12.59
C PHE A 400 -1.16 20.02 12.78
N LEU A 401 -0.05 20.66 13.15
CA LEU A 401 0.13 22.10 13.38
C LEU A 401 1.44 22.53 12.72
N THR A 402 1.60 23.79 12.31
CA THR A 402 2.90 24.24 11.79
C THR A 402 3.93 24.35 12.92
N PRO A 403 5.25 24.27 12.64
CA PRO A 403 6.29 24.38 13.67
C PRO A 403 6.15 25.65 14.52
N ASP A 404 5.94 26.81 13.88
CA ASP A 404 5.70 28.11 14.53
C ASP A 404 4.49 28.06 15.50
N GLU A 405 3.40 27.38 15.13
CA GLU A 405 2.21 27.25 15.96
C GLU A 405 2.45 26.32 17.15
N THR A 406 3.17 25.22 16.93
CA THR A 406 3.57 24.27 17.96
C THR A 406 4.52 24.91 18.98
N GLU A 407 5.55 25.65 18.53
CA GLU A 407 6.44 26.40 19.42
C GLU A 407 5.69 27.47 20.21
N ALA A 408 4.81 28.25 19.55
CA ALA A 408 3.98 29.25 20.22
C ALA A 408 3.10 28.62 21.30
N ILE A 409 2.47 27.47 21.04
CA ILE A 409 1.67 26.75 22.05
C ILE A 409 2.55 26.24 23.20
N LYS A 410 3.71 25.63 22.93
CA LYS A 410 4.63 25.14 23.96
C LYS A 410 5.13 26.29 24.85
N LEU A 411 5.47 27.44 24.27
CA LEU A 411 5.89 28.64 25.01
C LEU A 411 4.74 29.25 25.85
N ILE A 412 3.55 29.42 25.26
CA ILE A 412 2.35 29.93 25.98
C ILE A 412 2.00 29.03 27.17
N ARG A 413 2.10 27.69 27.01
CA ARG A 413 1.88 26.71 28.09
C ARG A 413 2.90 26.83 29.21
N ARG A 414 4.19 27.03 28.90
CA ARG A 414 5.25 27.19 29.90
C ARG A 414 5.13 28.51 30.68
N ASP A 415 4.82 29.59 29.99
CA ASP A 415 4.82 30.95 30.56
C ASP A 415 3.46 31.34 31.18
N GLY A 416 2.48 30.41 31.17
CA GLY A 416 1.17 30.58 31.83
C GLY A 416 0.24 31.60 31.18
N ALA A 417 0.51 31.98 29.93
CA ALA A 417 -0.24 33.02 29.23
C ALA A 417 -1.60 32.52 28.72
N ARG A 418 -2.53 33.45 28.48
CA ARG A 418 -3.78 33.13 27.76
C ARG A 418 -3.47 32.90 26.29
N MET A 419 -3.85 31.73 25.79
CA MET A 419 -3.75 31.37 24.38
C MET A 419 -4.72 32.19 23.52
N ASP A 420 -4.33 32.50 22.28
CA ASP A 420 -5.22 33.14 21.32
C ASP A 420 -6.38 32.19 20.92
N PRO A 421 -7.64 32.68 20.79
CA PRO A 421 -8.77 31.82 20.43
C PRO A 421 -8.65 31.10 19.08
N GLY A 422 -7.94 31.65 18.09
CA GLY A 422 -7.68 31.00 16.81
C GLY A 422 -6.71 29.83 16.97
N LEU A 423 -5.61 30.04 17.70
CA LEU A 423 -4.63 29.01 18.02
C LEU A 423 -5.22 27.90 18.88
N GLN A 424 -6.06 28.26 19.87
CA GLN A 424 -6.81 27.30 20.70
C GLN A 424 -7.80 26.46 19.86
N ARG A 425 -8.47 27.07 18.88
CA ARG A 425 -9.36 26.36 17.94
C ARG A 425 -8.58 25.38 17.05
N LYS A 426 -7.37 25.73 16.61
CA LYS A 426 -6.48 24.82 15.86
C LYS A 426 -6.03 23.62 16.71
N LEU A 427 -5.53 23.86 17.92
CA LEU A 427 -5.14 22.80 18.85
C LEU A 427 -6.31 21.84 19.17
N ARG A 428 -7.50 22.38 19.43
CA ARG A 428 -8.71 21.56 19.68
C ARG A 428 -9.07 20.68 18.47
N ARG A 429 -8.93 21.19 17.24
CA ARG A 429 -9.12 20.42 15.99
C ARG A 429 -8.07 19.32 15.84
N ALA A 430 -6.79 19.59 16.11
CA ALA A 430 -5.73 18.59 16.08
C ALA A 430 -5.96 17.47 17.12
N ALA A 431 -6.35 17.83 18.35
CA ALA A 431 -6.71 16.87 19.40
C ALA A 431 -8.05 16.13 19.14
N GLN A 432 -8.90 16.62 18.23
CA GLN A 432 -10.03 15.85 17.69
C GLN A 432 -9.57 14.84 16.62
N LYS A 433 -8.64 15.22 15.72
CA LYS A 433 -8.02 14.27 14.78
C LYS A 433 -7.35 13.11 15.51
N VAL A 434 -6.50 13.39 16.51
CA VAL A 434 -5.86 12.37 17.37
C VAL A 434 -6.90 11.40 17.95
N ARG A 435 -7.98 11.90 18.55
CA ARG A 435 -9.04 11.04 19.12
C ARG A 435 -9.81 10.22 18.07
N LYS A 436 -10.00 10.74 16.85
CA LYS A 436 -10.59 9.95 15.75
C LYS A 436 -9.66 8.82 15.31
N ILE A 437 -8.35 9.09 15.23
CA ILE A 437 -7.32 8.07 14.90
C ILE A 437 -7.24 7.01 16.01
N MET A 438 -7.23 7.40 17.28
CA MET A 438 -7.23 6.45 18.41
C MET A 438 -8.45 5.52 18.40
N ARG A 439 -9.66 6.03 18.05
CA ARG A 439 -10.85 5.20 17.85
C ARG A 439 -10.70 4.24 16.67
N LEU A 440 -10.21 4.71 15.52
CA LEU A 440 -9.96 3.88 14.34
C LEU A 440 -8.88 2.81 14.57
N SER A 441 -7.98 3.02 15.53
CA SER A 441 -6.95 2.05 15.92
C SER A 441 -7.48 0.90 16.77
N GLN A 442 -8.69 0.98 17.32
CA GLN A 442 -9.29 -0.10 18.11
C GLN A 442 -9.63 -1.30 17.22
N GLU A 443 -9.57 -2.50 17.79
CA GLU A 443 -9.88 -3.75 17.10
C GLU A 443 -11.24 -4.29 17.60
N PRO A 444 -12.05 -4.92 16.73
CA PRO A 444 -13.36 -5.43 17.12
C PRO A 444 -13.22 -6.59 18.11
N MET A 445 -14.02 -6.57 19.17
CA MET A 445 -14.08 -7.68 20.15
C MET A 445 -14.83 -8.88 19.58
N SER A 446 -14.52 -10.08 20.06
CA SER A 446 -15.29 -11.28 19.69
C SER A 446 -16.63 -11.32 20.42
N LEU A 447 -17.68 -11.76 19.72
CA LEU A 447 -18.98 -12.06 20.34
C LEU A 447 -18.89 -13.22 21.35
N GLU A 448 -17.89 -14.10 21.17
CA GLU A 448 -17.58 -15.22 22.08
C GLU A 448 -16.69 -14.80 23.26
N THR A 449 -16.37 -13.51 23.43
CA THR A 449 -15.66 -13.04 24.62
C THR A 449 -16.57 -13.23 25.86
N PRO A 450 -16.15 -14.00 26.88
CA PRO A 450 -16.96 -14.21 28.08
C PRO A 450 -17.03 -12.93 28.92
N ILE A 451 -18.17 -12.68 29.54
CA ILE A 451 -18.44 -11.45 30.30
C ILE A 451 -18.91 -11.77 31.73
N GLY A 452 -18.19 -11.24 32.73
CA GLY A 452 -18.47 -11.46 34.15
C GLY A 452 -17.63 -12.60 34.77
N GLN A 453 -18.19 -13.25 35.80
CA GLN A 453 -17.59 -14.39 36.52
C GLN A 453 -18.46 -15.67 36.45
N GLU A 454 -19.56 -15.65 35.69
CA GLU A 454 -20.45 -16.80 35.52
C GLU A 454 -20.10 -17.49 34.19
N ASP A 455 -19.78 -18.79 34.24
CA ASP A 455 -19.09 -19.55 33.17
C ASP A 455 -19.84 -19.66 31.82
N ASN A 456 -21.04 -19.09 31.69
CA ASN A 456 -21.93 -19.25 30.53
C ASN A 456 -22.30 -17.95 29.79
N SER A 457 -21.93 -16.76 30.28
CA SER A 457 -22.33 -15.49 29.65
C SER A 457 -21.31 -15.00 28.62
N LEU A 458 -21.75 -14.85 27.37
CA LEU A 458 -20.94 -14.33 26.25
C LEU A 458 -21.36 -12.89 25.90
N LEU A 459 -20.42 -12.11 25.35
CA LEU A 459 -20.70 -10.74 24.91
C LEU A 459 -21.85 -10.67 23.89
N GLY A 460 -21.96 -11.68 23.02
CA GLY A 460 -23.04 -11.79 22.03
C GLY A 460 -24.45 -11.93 22.62
N ASP A 461 -24.58 -12.43 23.86
CA ASP A 461 -25.89 -12.61 24.52
C ASP A 461 -26.55 -11.28 24.94
N PHE A 462 -25.78 -10.18 24.92
CA PHE A 462 -26.20 -8.84 25.35
C PHE A 462 -26.41 -7.86 24.18
N ILE A 463 -26.29 -8.32 22.94
CA ILE A 463 -26.48 -7.48 21.74
C ILE A 463 -27.88 -7.75 21.19
N GLU A 464 -28.74 -6.73 21.26
CA GLU A 464 -30.09 -6.77 20.72
C GLU A 464 -30.13 -6.58 19.19
N ASP A 465 -31.23 -7.02 18.56
CA ASP A 465 -31.46 -6.85 17.11
C ASP A 465 -32.51 -5.78 16.85
N ASP A 466 -32.04 -4.53 16.74
CA ASP A 466 -32.83 -3.32 16.47
C ASP A 466 -33.75 -3.42 15.23
N LYS A 467 -33.52 -4.40 14.35
CA LYS A 467 -34.29 -4.59 13.10
C LYS A 467 -35.53 -5.46 13.32
N VAL A 468 -35.61 -6.18 14.45
CA VAL A 468 -36.77 -7.00 14.80
C VAL A 468 -37.79 -6.13 15.53
N LEU A 469 -38.88 -5.79 14.82
CA LEU A 469 -40.03 -5.11 15.40
C LEU A 469 -40.56 -5.87 16.61
N GLY A 470 -40.76 -5.18 17.73
CA GLY A 470 -41.25 -5.77 18.96
C GLY A 470 -42.64 -6.38 18.77
N PRO A 471 -43.04 -7.36 19.61
CA PRO A 471 -44.38 -7.96 19.52
C PRO A 471 -45.51 -6.93 19.63
N VAL A 472 -45.28 -5.83 20.34
CA VAL A 472 -46.18 -4.68 20.44
C VAL A 472 -46.28 -3.94 19.10
N ASP A 473 -45.16 -3.59 18.47
CA ASP A 473 -45.12 -2.83 17.21
C ASP A 473 -45.68 -3.66 16.05
N ALA A 474 -45.39 -4.95 16.03
CA ALA A 474 -45.95 -5.91 15.08
C ALA A 474 -47.48 -6.01 15.23
N ALA A 475 -48.00 -6.09 16.46
CA ALA A 475 -49.43 -6.08 16.74
C ALA A 475 -50.07 -4.74 16.35
N SER A 476 -49.46 -3.60 16.72
CA SER A 476 -49.93 -2.26 16.36
C SER A 476 -49.98 -2.06 14.84
N LYS A 477 -48.96 -2.51 14.10
CA LYS A 477 -48.95 -2.47 12.62
C LYS A 477 -50.03 -3.38 12.01
N GLN A 478 -50.31 -4.55 12.58
CA GLN A 478 -51.43 -5.39 12.14
C GLN A 478 -52.78 -4.73 12.41
N LEU A 479 -53.01 -4.24 13.64
CA LEU A 479 -54.25 -3.58 14.04
C LEU A 479 -54.52 -2.33 13.18
N LEU A 480 -53.49 -1.50 12.95
CA LEU A 480 -53.55 -0.36 12.02
C LEU A 480 -53.97 -0.79 10.61
N LYS A 481 -53.40 -1.88 10.08
CA LYS A 481 -53.74 -2.42 8.75
C LYS A 481 -55.20 -2.89 8.68
N GLU A 482 -55.72 -3.47 9.76
CA GLU A 482 -57.13 -3.87 9.88
C GLU A 482 -58.07 -2.66 10.00
N GLN A 483 -57.71 -1.63 10.78
CA GLN A 483 -58.50 -0.38 10.89
C GLN A 483 -58.50 0.42 9.58
N ILE A 484 -57.37 0.51 8.87
CA ILE A 484 -57.29 1.12 7.53
C ILE A 484 -58.22 0.37 6.56
N LYS A 485 -58.18 -0.96 6.54
CA LYS A 485 -59.06 -1.80 5.71
C LYS A 485 -60.55 -1.60 6.04
N SER A 486 -60.88 -1.46 7.32
CA SER A 486 -62.24 -1.13 7.80
C SER A 486 -62.70 0.25 7.32
N ALA A 487 -61.89 1.28 7.51
CA ALA A 487 -62.20 2.65 7.11
C ALA A 487 -62.36 2.80 5.58
N LEU A 488 -61.51 2.13 4.81
CA LEU A 488 -61.58 2.02 3.35
C LEU A 488 -62.85 1.29 2.85
N GLY A 489 -63.42 0.40 3.66
CA GLY A 489 -64.67 -0.31 3.34
C GLY A 489 -65.92 0.60 3.27
N VAL A 490 -65.83 1.83 3.78
CA VAL A 490 -66.93 2.82 3.78
C VAL A 490 -66.79 3.87 2.66
N LEU A 491 -65.89 3.62 1.70
CA LEU A 491 -65.78 4.33 0.43
C LEU A 491 -66.52 3.56 -0.68
N SER A 492 -66.83 4.23 -1.80
CA SER A 492 -67.23 3.47 -2.99
C SER A 492 -66.04 2.68 -3.55
N GLU A 493 -66.30 1.55 -4.20
CA GLU A 493 -65.30 0.70 -4.89
C GLU A 493 -64.22 1.53 -5.63
N ARG A 494 -64.63 2.40 -6.55
CA ARG A 494 -63.72 3.31 -7.29
C ARG A 494 -62.99 4.37 -6.43
N GLU A 495 -63.48 4.71 -5.25
CA GLU A 495 -62.79 5.60 -4.31
C GLU A 495 -61.79 4.82 -3.43
N ARG A 496 -62.11 3.57 -3.09
CA ARG A 496 -61.24 2.64 -2.35
C ARG A 496 -60.07 2.19 -3.20
N ASP A 497 -60.33 1.68 -4.40
CA ASP A 497 -59.34 0.98 -5.21
C ASP A 497 -58.28 1.97 -5.75
N VAL A 498 -58.68 3.22 -6.04
CA VAL A 498 -57.76 4.33 -6.31
C VAL A 498 -56.80 4.61 -5.14
N LEU A 499 -57.28 4.62 -3.89
CA LEU A 499 -56.40 4.81 -2.73
C LEU A 499 -55.50 3.60 -2.47
N VAL A 500 -56.01 2.38 -2.67
CA VAL A 500 -55.24 1.14 -2.48
C VAL A 500 -54.06 1.06 -3.44
N MET A 501 -54.26 1.44 -4.71
CA MET A 501 -53.19 1.50 -5.72
C MET A 501 -52.25 2.71 -5.51
N ARG A 502 -52.80 3.87 -5.14
CA ARG A 502 -52.02 5.12 -4.94
C ARG A 502 -51.00 5.02 -3.81
N PHE A 503 -51.34 4.31 -2.72
CA PHE A 503 -50.55 4.18 -1.49
C PHE A 503 -50.06 2.75 -1.22
N GLY A 504 -49.89 1.93 -2.27
CA GLY A 504 -49.27 0.60 -2.18
C GLY A 504 -49.92 -0.41 -1.21
N LEU A 505 -51.19 -0.24 -0.83
CA LEU A 505 -51.79 -0.95 0.32
C LEU A 505 -52.04 -2.45 0.08
N LYS A 506 -51.70 -2.96 -1.10
CA LYS A 506 -51.91 -4.35 -1.55
C LYS A 506 -50.61 -5.04 -1.98
N ASP A 507 -49.67 -4.29 -2.52
CA ASP A 507 -48.47 -4.71 -3.26
C ASP A 507 -47.18 -4.05 -2.74
N GLY A 508 -47.28 -3.01 -1.89
CA GLY A 508 -46.16 -2.28 -1.31
C GLY A 508 -45.58 -1.19 -2.19
N GLN A 509 -46.25 -0.78 -3.27
CA GLN A 509 -45.71 0.21 -4.23
C GLN A 509 -46.66 1.40 -4.47
N ASP A 510 -46.16 2.60 -4.20
CA ASP A 510 -46.86 3.87 -4.42
C ASP A 510 -46.90 4.24 -5.91
N HIS A 511 -48.05 4.05 -6.56
CA HIS A 511 -48.23 4.40 -7.98
C HIS A 511 -48.52 5.90 -8.15
N THR A 512 -48.02 6.52 -9.21
CA THR A 512 -48.29 7.95 -9.47
C THR A 512 -49.73 8.19 -9.95
N LEU A 513 -50.21 9.43 -9.81
CA LEU A 513 -51.53 9.85 -10.30
C LEU A 513 -51.73 9.67 -11.82
N GLU A 514 -50.64 9.48 -12.59
CA GLU A 514 -50.72 9.20 -14.03
C GLU A 514 -50.77 7.70 -14.34
N GLU A 515 -50.11 6.84 -13.55
CA GLU A 515 -50.25 5.39 -13.66
C GLU A 515 -51.62 4.90 -13.19
N VAL A 516 -52.09 5.37 -12.03
CA VAL A 516 -53.47 5.15 -11.57
C VAL A 516 -54.47 5.72 -12.58
N GLY A 517 -54.14 6.82 -13.26
CA GLY A 517 -54.95 7.38 -14.35
C GLY A 517 -55.06 6.44 -15.56
N LYS A 518 -53.93 5.86 -16.00
CA LYS A 518 -53.88 4.91 -17.11
C LYS A 518 -54.68 3.64 -16.80
N GLU A 519 -54.52 3.04 -15.62
CA GLU A 519 -55.23 1.79 -15.26
C GLU A 519 -56.75 1.97 -15.14
N PHE A 520 -57.21 3.03 -14.47
CA PHE A 520 -58.65 3.29 -14.33
C PHE A 520 -59.27 3.94 -15.58
N GLY A 521 -58.49 4.24 -16.62
CA GLY A 521 -58.96 4.86 -17.87
C GLY A 521 -59.43 6.31 -17.72
N VAL A 522 -58.80 7.10 -16.85
CA VAL A 522 -59.22 8.47 -16.51
C VAL A 522 -58.03 9.43 -16.42
N THR A 523 -58.29 10.73 -16.60
CA THR A 523 -57.23 11.75 -16.51
C THR A 523 -56.66 11.89 -15.09
N ARG A 524 -55.37 12.22 -14.99
CA ARG A 524 -54.63 12.50 -13.73
C ARG A 524 -55.42 13.38 -12.74
N GLU A 525 -55.93 14.50 -13.23
CA GLU A 525 -56.71 15.46 -12.43
C GLU A 525 -58.04 14.85 -11.93
N ARG A 526 -58.62 13.89 -12.66
CA ARG A 526 -59.82 13.17 -12.20
C ARG A 526 -59.49 12.14 -11.11
N ILE A 527 -58.34 11.47 -11.17
CA ILE A 527 -57.86 10.61 -10.06
C ILE A 527 -57.64 11.46 -8.80
N ARG A 528 -56.93 12.59 -8.91
CA ARG A 528 -56.73 13.56 -7.83
C ARG A 528 -58.05 14.05 -7.20
N GLN A 529 -59.09 14.29 -8.00
CA GLN A 529 -60.42 14.64 -7.50
C GLN A 529 -61.10 13.49 -6.73
N ILE A 530 -60.89 12.24 -7.14
CA ILE A 530 -61.41 11.04 -6.46
C ILE A 530 -60.68 10.84 -5.13
N GLU A 531 -59.35 10.92 -5.14
CA GLU A 531 -58.47 10.90 -3.96
C GLU A 531 -58.87 11.97 -2.94
N ALA A 532 -58.89 13.25 -3.32
CA ALA A 532 -59.23 14.35 -2.42
C ALA A 532 -60.65 14.21 -1.83
N LYS A 533 -61.60 13.66 -2.59
CA LYS A 533 -62.96 13.36 -2.13
C LYS A 533 -63.01 12.16 -1.17
N ALA A 534 -62.21 11.12 -1.42
CA ALA A 534 -62.09 9.95 -0.57
C ALA A 534 -61.41 10.30 0.77
N LEU A 535 -60.28 11.00 0.73
CA LEU A 535 -59.60 11.53 1.92
C LEU A 535 -60.53 12.45 2.72
N ARG A 536 -61.29 13.34 2.08
CA ARG A 536 -62.30 14.17 2.77
C ARG A 536 -63.41 13.37 3.46
N LYS A 537 -63.78 12.18 2.95
CA LYS A 537 -64.71 11.26 3.61
C LYS A 537 -64.08 10.53 4.80
N LEU A 538 -62.80 10.16 4.71
CA LEU A 538 -62.06 9.51 5.80
C LEU A 538 -61.76 10.50 6.94
N ARG A 539 -61.49 11.78 6.63
CA ARG A 539 -61.21 12.86 7.59
C ARG A 539 -62.43 13.31 8.43
N HIS A 540 -63.56 12.62 8.34
CA HIS A 540 -64.75 12.91 9.15
C HIS A 540 -64.56 12.38 10.59
N PRO A 541 -64.91 13.15 11.66
CA PRO A 541 -64.53 12.80 13.04
C PRO A 541 -64.91 11.39 13.51
N THR A 542 -66.08 10.86 13.09
CA THR A 542 -66.52 9.50 13.41
C THR A 542 -65.72 8.36 12.75
N ARG A 543 -64.81 8.69 11.81
CA ARG A 543 -63.93 7.72 11.13
C ARG A 543 -62.47 7.98 11.45
N SER A 544 -62.07 9.26 11.47
CA SER A 544 -60.69 9.64 11.78
C SER A 544 -60.28 9.36 13.22
N ARG A 545 -61.23 9.21 14.17
CA ARG A 545 -60.91 8.94 15.58
C ARG A 545 -60.07 7.66 15.73
N GLN A 546 -60.55 6.53 15.21
CA GLN A 546 -59.88 5.21 15.30
C GLN A 546 -58.53 5.13 14.56
N LEU A 547 -58.16 6.16 13.79
CA LEU A 547 -56.88 6.27 13.07
C LEU A 547 -56.00 7.41 13.60
N ARG A 548 -56.49 8.25 14.53
CA ARG A 548 -55.68 9.25 15.25
C ARG A 548 -54.94 8.65 16.41
N ASP A 549 -55.54 7.64 17.04
CA ASP A 549 -54.94 6.88 18.13
C ASP A 549 -53.63 6.15 17.71
N TYR A 550 -53.28 6.15 16.40
CA TYR A 550 -52.02 5.67 15.79
C TYR A 550 -51.15 6.80 15.19
N LEU A 551 -51.44 8.06 15.52
CA LEU A 551 -50.65 9.26 15.17
C LEU A 551 -50.16 10.02 16.42
N GLU A 552 -50.51 9.50 17.60
CA GLU A 552 -50.15 9.97 18.95
C GLU A 552 -49.45 8.82 19.72
N MET A 553 -48.82 7.90 18.96
CA MET A 553 -48.06 6.70 19.35
C MET A 553 -46.78 6.62 18.53
#